data_AF-A0A7D5H4V5-F1
#
_entry.id   AF-A0A7D5H4V5-F1
#
_cell.length_a   1.000
_cell.length_b   1.000
_cell.length_c   1.000
_cell.angle_alpha   90.00
_cell.angle_beta   90.00
_cell.angle_gamma   90.00
#
_symmetry.space_group_name_H-M   'P 1'
#
loop_
_entity.id
_entity.type
_entity.pdbx_description
1 polymer ?
#
loop_
_entity_poly.entity_id
_entity_poly.type
_entity_poly.pdbx_seq_one_letter_code
_entity_poly.pdbx_strand_id
1 'polypeptide(L)' 'MITDHLTPLRCAIHDRKMTPPSSPWIEAARYCVAGLFDIGFHRDSELLLVVSSSGRGVFDCLTGAKIARDYADDVLTDA' A
#
# COMPACT_ATOMS: atom_id res chain seq x y z
N MET A 1 14.81 -14.51 1.45
CA MET A 1 14.91 -15.79 0.73
C MET A 1 13.77 -15.81 -0.29
N ILE A 2 14.07 -15.79 -1.58
CA ILE A 2 13.01 -15.85 -2.60
C ILE A 2 12.50 -17.29 -2.61
N THR A 3 11.20 -17.45 -2.43
CA THR A 3 10.53 -18.75 -2.45
C THR A 3 10.34 -19.17 -3.92
N ASP A 4 11.25 -19.99 -4.43
CA ASP A 4 11.28 -20.42 -5.85
C ASP A 4 9.98 -21.06 -6.32
N HIS A 5 9.21 -21.67 -5.42
CA HIS A 5 7.90 -22.25 -5.73
C HIS A 5 6.84 -21.21 -6.12
N LEU A 6 7.03 -19.94 -5.78
CA LEU A 6 6.15 -18.83 -6.18
C LEU A 6 6.55 -18.22 -7.53
N THR A 7 7.68 -18.60 -8.11
CA THR A 7 8.16 -18.07 -9.40
C THR A 7 7.11 -18.18 -10.51
N PRO A 8 6.41 -19.32 -10.69
CA PRO A 8 5.37 -19.41 -11.71
C PRO A 8 4.24 -18.40 -11.50
N LEU A 9 3.84 -18.17 -10.25
CA LEU A 9 2.79 -17.20 -9.91
C LEU A 9 3.25 -15.76 -10.16
N ARG A 10 4.52 -15.43 -9.85
CA ARG A 10 5.09 -14.11 -10.12
C ARG A 10 5.12 -13.80 -11.62
N CYS A 11 5.58 -14.74 -12.45
CA CYS A 11 5.54 -14.58 -13.91
C CYS A 11 4.10 -14.41 -14.39
N ALA A 12 3.18 -15.27 -13.94
CA ALA A 12 1.78 -15.21 -14.33
C ALA A 12 1.09 -13.90 -13.94
N ILE A 13 1.45 -13.26 -12.82
CA ILE A 13 0.92 -11.95 -12.42
C ILE A 13 1.57 -10.84 -13.27
N HIS A 14 2.88 -10.92 -13.49
CA HIS A 14 3.63 -9.92 -14.24
C HIS A 14 3.20 -9.83 -15.71
N ASP A 15 2.93 -10.98 -16.34
CA ASP A 15 2.55 -11.05 -17.76
C ASP A 15 1.11 -10.61 -18.03
N ARG A 16 0.32 -10.34 -16.98
CA ARG A 16 -1.08 -9.88 -17.15
C ARG A 16 -1.08 -8.41 -17.54
N LYS A 17 -1.75 -8.13 -18.65
CA LYS A 17 -2.04 -6.76 -19.06
C LYS A 17 -2.96 -6.08 -18.04
N MET A 18 -2.51 -4.98 -17.45
CA MET A 18 -3.37 -4.09 -16.68
C MET A 18 -4.39 -3.42 -17.59
N THR A 19 -5.66 -3.49 -17.22
CA THR A 19 -6.74 -2.73 -17.84
C THR A 19 -7.13 -1.57 -16.93
N PRO A 20 -7.63 -0.44 -17.49
CA PRO A 20 -8.20 0.60 -16.66
C PRO A 20 -9.37 0.01 -15.83
N PRO A 21 -9.61 0.55 -14.62
CA PRO A 21 -10.75 0.15 -13.81
C PRO A 21 -12.07 0.38 -14.56
N SER A 22 -13.03 -0.52 -14.41
CA SER A 22 -14.37 -0.36 -14.98
C SER A 22 -15.21 0.58 -14.14
N SER A 23 -16.21 1.24 -14.74
CA SER A 23 -17.21 2.01 -13.98
C SER A 23 -17.83 1.16 -12.85
N PRO A 24 -18.05 1.71 -11.63
CA PRO A 24 -17.92 3.12 -11.23
C PRO A 24 -16.53 3.51 -10.67
N TRP A 25 -15.54 2.63 -10.77
CA TRP A 25 -14.24 2.84 -10.12
C TRP A 25 -13.43 3.94 -10.82
N ILE A 26 -13.04 4.95 -10.05
CA ILE A 26 -12.18 6.05 -10.49
C ILE A 26 -10.87 6.02 -9.72
N GLU A 27 -9.78 6.45 -10.33
CA GLU A 27 -8.50 6.62 -9.64
C GLU A 27 -8.56 7.86 -8.73
N ALA A 28 -8.62 7.65 -7.42
CA ALA A 28 -8.67 8.73 -6.44
C ALA A 28 -7.29 9.39 -6.22
N ALA A 29 -6.23 8.58 -6.17
CA ALA A 29 -4.86 9.06 -6.03
C ALA A 29 -3.82 8.00 -6.41
N ARG A 30 -2.59 8.44 -6.67
CA ARG A 30 -1.43 7.59 -6.94
C ARG A 30 -0.20 8.11 -6.19
N TYR A 31 0.42 7.25 -5.38
CA TYR A 31 1.60 7.59 -4.60
C TYR A 31 2.74 6.61 -4.85
N CYS A 32 3.97 7.14 -4.88
CA CYS A 32 5.17 6.33 -4.74
C CYS A 32 5.49 6.20 -3.25
N VAL A 33 5.55 4.96 -2.75
CA VAL A 33 5.92 4.65 -1.36
C VAL A 33 7.17 3.78 -1.38
N ALA A 34 8.32 4.38 -1.11
CA ALA A 34 9.58 3.66 -1.01
C ALA A 34 9.61 2.79 0.25
N GLY A 35 10.06 1.54 0.12
CA GLY A 35 10.18 0.62 1.25
C GLY A 35 8.86 0.33 1.94
N LEU A 36 7.77 0.13 1.19
CA LEU A 36 6.47 -0.26 1.74
C LEU A 36 6.59 -1.58 2.50
N PHE A 37 6.19 -1.58 3.78
CA PHE A 37 6.16 -2.76 4.64
C PHE A 37 4.75 -3.33 4.75
N ASP A 38 3.78 -2.48 5.09
CA ASP A 38 2.41 -2.93 5.31
C ASP A 38 1.39 -1.79 5.11
N ILE A 39 0.12 -2.17 4.97
CA ILE A 39 -1.03 -1.27 4.92
C ILE A 39 -2.16 -1.77 5.83
N GLY A 40 -2.93 -0.87 6.43
CA GLY A 40 -4.05 -1.22 7.30
C GLY A 40 -5.23 -0.29 7.15
N PHE A 41 -6.41 -0.85 6.95
CA PHE A 41 -7.66 -0.10 6.92
C PHE A 41 -8.21 0.07 8.33
N HIS A 42 -8.63 1.28 8.66
CA HIS A 42 -9.40 1.51 9.88
C HIS A 42 -10.75 0.78 9.78
N ARG A 43 -11.24 0.23 10.89
CA ARG A 43 -12.45 -0.61 10.88
C ARG A 43 -13.72 0.19 10.63
N ASP A 44 -13.77 1.41 11.17
CA ASP A 44 -14.98 2.23 11.25
C ASP A 44 -14.85 3.56 10.49
N SER A 45 -13.81 3.72 9.66
CA SER A 45 -13.62 4.93 8.86
C SER A 45 -12.85 4.65 7.58
N GLU A 46 -12.90 5.58 6.64
CA GLU A 46 -12.19 5.53 5.35
C GLU A 46 -10.69 5.85 5.46
N LEU A 47 -10.04 5.50 6.58
CA LEU A 47 -8.63 5.81 6.80
C LEU A 47 -7.74 4.60 6.50
N LEU A 48 -6.68 4.84 5.75
CA LEU A 48 -5.63 3.87 5.42
C LEU A 48 -4.33 4.27 6.08
N LEU A 49 -3.82 3.42 6.95
CA LEU A 49 -2.44 3.47 7.44
C LEU A 49 -1.51 2.83 6.42
N VAL A 50 -0.40 3.49 6.11
CA VAL A 50 0.68 2.97 5.27
C VAL A 50 1.97 3.01 6.08
N VAL A 51 2.62 1.87 6.24
CA VAL A 51 3.89 1.71 6.96
C VAL A 51 5.00 1.48 5.95
N SER A 52 6.08 2.23 6.08
CA SER A 52 7.24 2.15 5.19
C SER A 52 8.54 2.29 5.96
N SER A 53 9.66 2.01 5.29
CA SER A 53 11.02 2.24 5.80
C SER A 53 11.37 3.70 6.07
N SER A 54 10.40 4.61 5.98
CA SER A 54 10.57 6.04 6.25
C SER A 54 9.55 6.54 7.29
N GLY A 55 8.89 5.63 8.00
CA GLY A 55 7.81 5.89 8.96
C GLY A 55 6.41 5.59 8.40
N ARG A 56 5.39 6.24 8.99
CA ARG A 56 3.96 5.97 8.72
C ARG A 56 3.24 7.14 8.04
N GLY A 57 2.25 6.84 7.21
CA GLY A 57 1.35 7.83 6.62
C GLY A 57 -0.11 7.42 6.79
N VAL A 58 -1.01 8.39 6.96
CA VAL A 58 -2.45 8.15 6.96
C VAL A 58 -3.06 8.83 5.74
N PHE A 59 -3.89 8.08 5.03
CA PHE A 59 -4.58 8.51 3.83
C PHE A 59 -6.09 8.41 4.04
N ASP A 60 -6.83 9.37 3.51
CA ASP A 60 -8.28 9.30 3.36
C ASP A 60 -8.62 8.59 2.05
N CYS A 61 -9.28 7.44 2.12
CA CYS A 61 -9.66 6.62 0.99
C CYS A 61 -10.79 7.21 0.15
N LEU A 62 -11.62 8.10 0.70
CA LEU A 62 -12.69 8.74 -0.04
C LEU A 62 -12.14 9.77 -1.02
N THR A 63 -11.16 10.55 -0.58
CA THR A 63 -10.55 11.64 -1.38
C THR A 63 -9.22 11.25 -2.03
N GLY A 64 -8.56 10.20 -1.52
CA GLY A 64 -7.20 9.84 -1.89
C GLY A 64 -6.13 10.74 -1.25
N ALA A 65 -6.49 11.68 -0.36
CA ALA A 65 -5.56 12.63 0.22
C ALA A 65 -4.68 11.97 1.30
N LYS A 66 -3.39 12.30 1.32
CA LYS A 66 -2.53 12.01 2.46
C LYS A 66 -2.77 13.05 3.55
N ILE A 67 -3.38 12.65 4.67
CA ILE A 67 -3.85 13.57 5.71
C ILE A 67 -2.91 13.67 6.92
N ALA A 68 -2.02 12.68 7.10
CA ALA A 68 -1.00 12.74 8.15
C ALA A 68 0.28 12.00 7.75
N ARG A 69 1.39 12.39 8.37
CA ARG A 69 2.71 11.80 8.14
C ARG A 69 3.54 11.83 9.42
N ASP A 70 3.95 10.66 9.87
CA ASP A 70 4.94 10.49 10.93
C ASP A 70 6.25 9.97 10.32
N TYR A 71 7.33 10.73 10.51
CA TYR A 71 8.68 10.41 10.00
C TYR A 71 9.53 9.62 10.99
N ALA A 72 9.02 9.31 12.19
CA ALA A 72 9.73 8.49 13.14
C ALA A 72 10.03 7.11 12.53
N ASP A 73 11.30 6.71 12.59
CA ASP A 73 11.82 5.44 12.11
C ASP A 73 11.85 4.41 13.24
N ASP A 74 10.81 4.46 14.10
CA ASP A 74 10.59 3.51 15.16
C ASP A 74 10.11 2.22 14.49
N VAL A 75 11.04 1.46 13.92
CA VAL A 75 10.84 0.04 13.66
C VAL A 75 10.37 -0.51 14.99
N LEU A 76 9.13 -0.99 15.04
CA LEU A 76 8.62 -1.77 16.17
C LEU A 76 9.55 -2.99 16.28
N THR A 77 10.62 -2.84 17.05
CA THR A 77 11.42 -3.96 17.50
C THR A 77 10.53 -4.67 18.49
N ASP A 78 10.04 -5.85 18.10
CA ASP A 78 9.30 -6.74 18.97
C ASP A 78 10.03 -6.86 20.32
N ALA A 79 9.34 -6.51 21.40
CA ALA A 79 9.69 -6.85 22.77
C ALA A 79 9.06 -8.20 23.13
#